data_AF-A0A1V9XI21-F1
#
_entry.id   AF-A0A1V9XI21-F1
#
_cell.length_a   1.000
_cell.length_b   1.000
_cell.length_c   1.000
_cell.angle_alpha   90.00
_cell.angle_beta   90.00
_cell.angle_gamma   90.00
#
_symmetry.space_group_name_H-M   'P 1'
#
loop_
_entity.id
_entity.type
_entity.pdbx_description
1 polymer ?
#
loop_
_entity_poly.entity_id
_entity_poly.type
_entity_poly.pdbx_seq_one_letter_code
_entity_poly.pdbx_strand_id
1 'polypeptide(L)'
;MFKWAVVIFGAPGTLFECGYFKLRNVCISILHLPGDETLGEHPSEQWNPTRNATTVLLSLILLLDAPNTSSPANVEASLMYRKWKDSSGRDDEYARKVRSLVANTQIDAAQDQVRVPRTTEEY
;
A
#
# COMPACT_ATOMS: atom_id res chain seq x y z
N MET A 1 9.08 -13.81 20.48
CA MET A 1 9.11 -13.10 19.19
C MET A 1 7.74 -12.45 19.00
N PHE A 2 7.66 -11.13 18.87
CA PHE A 2 6.40 -10.43 18.65
C PHE A 2 6.12 -10.42 17.14
N LYS A 3 5.06 -11.09 16.69
CA LYS A 3 4.66 -11.18 15.28
C LYS A 3 3.28 -10.58 15.13
N TRP A 4 3.16 -9.56 14.28
CA TRP A 4 1.88 -8.90 14.01
C TRP A 4 1.46 -9.22 12.57
N ALA A 5 0.17 -9.41 12.35
CA ALA A 5 -0.42 -9.48 11.03
C ALA A 5 -1.22 -8.21 10.79
N VAL A 6 -0.98 -7.55 9.66
CA VAL A 6 -1.69 -6.33 9.27
C VAL A 6 -2.55 -6.64 8.05
N VAL A 7 -3.83 -6.33 8.17
CA VAL A 7 -4.82 -6.43 7.09
C VAL A 7 -5.31 -5.01 6.79
N ILE A 8 -5.40 -4.67 5.52
CA ILE A 8 -5.94 -3.40 5.04
C ILE A 8 -7.20 -3.66 4.23
N PHE A 9 -8.27 -2.94 4.57
CA PHE A 9 -9.46 -2.84 3.74
C PHE A 9 -9.32 -1.68 2.77
N GLY A 10 -9.73 -1.87 1.53
CA GLY A 10 -9.75 -0.78 0.57
C GLY A 10 -10.92 0.16 0.81
N ALA A 11 -10.64 1.47 0.85
CA ALA A 11 -11.63 2.49 1.13
C ALA A 11 -12.66 2.62 -0.02
N PRO A 12 -13.94 2.88 0.29
CA PRO A 12 -14.97 3.15 -0.71
C PRO A 12 -14.62 4.32 -1.63
N GLY A 13 -15.01 4.25 -2.91
CA GLY A 13 -14.73 5.30 -3.90
C GLY A 13 -13.30 5.31 -4.44
N THR A 14 -12.47 4.31 -4.09
CA THR A 14 -11.09 4.16 -4.59
C THR A 14 -10.98 2.97 -5.54
N LEU A 15 -9.86 2.86 -6.27
CA LEU A 15 -9.56 1.65 -7.08
C LEU A 15 -9.44 0.38 -6.25
N PHE A 16 -9.18 0.52 -4.95
CA PHE A 16 -9.00 -0.58 -4.02
C PHE A 16 -10.28 -0.97 -3.29
N GLU A 17 -11.39 -0.27 -3.52
CA GLU A 17 -12.68 -0.50 -2.86
C GLU A 17 -13.05 -1.98 -2.80
N CYS A 18 -13.61 -2.40 -1.67
CA CYS A 18 -13.90 -3.80 -1.35
C CYS A 18 -12.66 -4.71 -1.28
N GLY A 19 -11.43 -4.21 -1.35
CA GLY A 19 -10.22 -5.01 -1.27
C GLY A 19 -9.89 -5.51 0.14
N TYR A 20 -9.26 -6.69 0.22
CA TYR A 20 -8.82 -7.32 1.47
C TYR A 20 -7.34 -7.72 1.40
N PHE A 21 -6.45 -6.81 1.82
CA PHE A 21 -5.02 -6.97 1.58
C PHE A 21 -4.28 -7.42 2.84
N LYS A 22 -3.70 -8.62 2.79
CA LYS A 22 -2.72 -9.06 3.78
C LYS A 22 -1.35 -8.47 3.42
N LEU A 23 -0.89 -7.49 4.19
CA LEU A 23 0.41 -6.87 3.93
C LEU A 23 1.55 -7.87 4.11
N ARG A 24 2.41 -7.98 3.11
CA ARG A 24 3.63 -8.78 3.12
C ARG A 24 4.74 -7.96 2.50
N ASN A 25 5.89 -7.88 3.18
CA ASN A 25 7.13 -7.28 2.67
C ASN A 25 6.94 -5.87 2.07
N VAL A 26 6.74 -4.87 2.92
CA VAL A 26 6.58 -3.47 2.47
C VAL A 26 7.93 -2.76 2.45
N CYS A 27 8.20 -2.02 1.37
CA CYS A 27 9.37 -1.16 1.25
C CYS A 27 9.00 0.27 1.65
N ILE A 28 9.42 0.70 2.84
CA ILE A 28 9.29 2.08 3.32
C ILE A 28 10.59 2.47 4.03
N SER A 29 11.10 3.67 3.74
CA SER A 29 12.38 4.16 4.24
C SER A 29 12.48 4.11 5.76
N ILE A 30 11.37 4.38 6.46
CA ILE A 30 11.32 4.42 7.93
C ILE A 30 11.53 3.03 8.59
N LEU A 31 11.55 1.94 7.82
CA LEU A 31 11.85 0.60 8.31
C LEU A 31 13.28 0.15 7.95
N HIS A 32 14.05 0.96 7.22
CA HIS A 32 15.47 0.71 7.01
C HIS A 32 16.24 0.90 8.32
N LEU A 33 17.28 0.07 8.50
CA LEU A 33 18.18 0.22 9.63
C LEU A 33 18.92 1.57 9.49
N PRO A 34 19.01 2.36 10.58
CA PRO A 34 19.76 3.61 10.54
C PRO A 34 21.25 3.31 10.30
N GLY A 35 21.91 4.10 9.44
CA GLY A 35 23.36 4.03 9.22
C GLY A 35 23.81 3.78 7.78
N ASP A 36 22.88 3.63 6.82
CA ASP A 36 23.27 3.63 5.40
C ASP A 36 23.34 5.07 4.87
N GLU A 37 24.45 5.75 5.14
CA GLU A 37 24.72 7.12 4.65
C GLU A 37 24.71 7.21 3.11
N THR A 38 24.77 6.07 2.40
CA THR A 38 24.74 6.03 0.94
C THR A 38 23.35 6.31 0.35
N LEU A 39 22.29 6.20 1.16
CA LEU A 39 20.91 6.45 0.71
C LEU A 39 20.50 7.93 0.76
N GLY A 40 21.22 8.77 1.52
CA GLY A 40 20.93 10.20 1.62
C GLY A 40 19.57 10.56 2.22
N GLU A 41 18.93 9.62 2.93
CA GLU A 41 17.60 9.81 3.54
C GLU A 41 17.66 10.80 4.73
N HIS A 42 16.68 11.69 4.84
CA HIS A 42 16.61 12.63 5.96
C HIS A 42 16.41 11.87 7.29
N PRO A 43 16.89 12.36 8.46
CA PRO A 43 16.68 11.67 9.75
C PRO A 43 15.19 11.44 10.09
N SER A 44 14.31 12.30 9.58
CA SER A 44 12.87 12.09 9.70
C SER A 44 12.33 10.99 8.79
N GLU A 45 13.09 10.48 7.83
CA GLU A 45 12.70 9.40 6.91
C GLU A 45 13.26 8.04 7.34
N GLN A 46 14.10 8.02 8.38
CA GLN A 46 14.69 6.83 8.97
C GLN A 46 13.92 6.35 10.22
N TRP A 47 14.15 5.09 10.60
CA TRP A 47 13.66 4.57 11.89
C TRP A 47 14.30 5.31 13.07
N ASN A 48 13.51 5.67 14.07
CA ASN A 48 14.02 6.20 15.33
C ASN A 48 13.06 5.86 16.50
N PRO A 49 13.51 5.92 17.77
CA PRO A 49 12.71 5.51 18.92
C PRO A 49 11.44 6.33 19.18
N THR A 50 11.25 7.48 18.54
CA THR A 50 10.01 8.28 18.67
C THR A 50 8.93 7.83 17.69
N ARG A 51 9.26 6.98 16.71
CA ARG A 51 8.30 6.34 15.81
C ARG A 51 7.59 5.18 16.50
N ASN A 52 6.36 4.92 16.09
CA ASN A 52 5.52 3.87 16.63
C ASN A 52 4.73 3.18 15.50
N ALA A 53 3.98 2.13 15.83
CA ALA A 53 3.19 1.40 14.84
C ALA A 53 2.19 2.31 14.09
N THR A 54 1.62 3.31 14.76
CA THR A 54 0.70 4.27 14.13
C THR A 54 1.40 5.08 13.03
N THR A 55 2.61 5.60 13.28
CA THR A 55 3.34 6.37 12.25
C THR A 55 3.75 5.49 11.07
N VAL A 56 4.01 4.20 11.31
CA VAL A 56 4.24 3.22 10.25
C VAL A 56 2.98 3.00 9.40
N LEU A 57 1.83 2.75 10.03
CA LEU A 57 0.56 2.53 9.33
C LEU A 57 0.13 3.76 8.53
N LEU A 58 0.31 4.97 9.08
CA LEU A 58 0.03 6.21 8.34
C LEU A 58 0.92 6.35 7.10
N SER A 59 2.21 6.03 7.22
CA SER A 59 3.14 6.07 6.09
C SER A 59 2.73 5.07 5.00
N LEU A 60 2.21 3.90 5.37
CA LEU A 60 1.68 2.91 4.44
C LEU A 60 0.44 3.39 3.70
N ILE A 61 -0.51 4.02 4.40
CA ILE A 61 -1.71 4.60 3.79
C ILE A 61 -1.32 5.67 2.76
N LEU A 62 -0.38 6.57 3.13
CA LEU A 62 0.12 7.60 2.21
C LEU A 62 0.82 7.01 0.99
N LEU A 63 1.58 5.92 1.14
CA LEU A 63 2.24 5.26 0.02
C LEU A 63 1.24 4.58 -0.93
N LEU A 64 0.12 4.05 -0.42
CA LEU A 64 -0.95 3.47 -1.24
C LEU A 64 -1.70 4.53 -2.04
N ASP A 65 -1.91 5.72 -1.45
CA ASP A 65 -2.55 6.85 -2.12
C ASP A 65 -1.62 7.50 -3.17
N ALA A 66 -0.35 7.69 -2.81
CA ALA A 66 0.67 8.28 -3.66
C ALA A 66 1.92 7.38 -3.79
N PRO A 67 1.89 6.37 -4.69
CA PRO A 67 3.02 5.49 -4.94
C PRO A 67 4.30 6.25 -5.30
N ASN A 68 5.44 5.85 -4.72
CA ASN A 68 6.74 6.40 -5.07
C ASN A 68 7.17 5.90 -6.46
N THR A 69 7.22 6.81 -7.44
CA THR A 69 7.66 6.52 -8.81
C THR A 69 9.12 6.90 -9.08
N SER A 70 9.76 7.64 -8.17
CA SER A 70 11.17 8.01 -8.27
C SER A 70 12.10 6.87 -7.88
N SER A 71 11.69 6.06 -6.90
CA SER A 71 12.42 4.86 -6.46
C SER A 71 11.44 3.70 -6.20
N PRO A 72 10.90 3.07 -7.26
CA PRO A 72 9.86 2.07 -7.11
C PRO A 72 10.43 0.69 -6.74
N ALA A 73 9.80 0.03 -5.77
CA ALA A 73 10.09 -1.38 -5.47
C ALA A 73 9.69 -2.32 -6.62
N ASN A 74 8.70 -1.92 -7.44
CA ASN A 74 8.30 -2.62 -8.66
C ASN A 74 8.24 -1.63 -9.82
N VAL A 75 9.23 -1.72 -10.72
CA VAL A 75 9.40 -0.82 -11.86
C VAL A 75 8.22 -0.93 -12.83
N GLU A 76 7.73 -2.14 -13.13
CA GLU A 76 6.62 -2.34 -14.06
C GLU A 76 5.33 -1.69 -13.54
N ALA A 77 4.99 -1.93 -12.27
CA ALA A 77 3.82 -1.34 -11.64
C ALA A 77 3.91 0.20 -11.59
N SER A 78 5.10 0.74 -11.36
CA SER A 78 5.36 2.19 -11.37
C SER A 78 5.12 2.81 -12.74
N LEU A 79 5.59 2.16 -13.81
CA LEU A 79 5.35 2.61 -15.18
C LEU A 79 3.87 2.60 -15.54
N MET A 80 3.15 1.54 -15.15
CA MET A 80 1.70 1.43 -15.36
C MET A 80 0.93 2.51 -14.61
N TYR A 81 1.26 2.75 -13.34
CA TYR A 81 0.64 3.81 -12.54
C TYR A 81 0.85 5.20 -13.17
N ARG A 82 2.08 5.49 -13.62
CA ARG A 82 2.39 6.77 -14.28
C ARG A 82 1.58 6.96 -15.56
N LYS A 83 1.50 5.96 -16.44
CA LYS A 83 0.66 6.03 -17.65
C LYS A 83 -0.82 6.26 -17.32
N TRP A 84 -1.35 5.56 -16.33
CA TRP A 84 -2.72 5.73 -15.87
C TRP A 84 -2.97 7.16 -15.35
N LYS A 85 -2.05 7.69 -14.53
CA LYS A 85 -2.14 9.03 -13.96
C LYS A 85 -2.03 10.13 -15.03
N ASP A 86 -1.02 10.06 -15.89
CA ASP A 86 -0.73 11.05 -16.94
C ASP A 86 -1.84 11.07 -18.01
N SER A 87 -2.49 9.93 -18.24
CA SER A 87 -3.62 9.83 -19.17
C SER A 87 -4.96 10.23 -18.55
N SER A 88 -4.98 10.62 -17.27
CA SER A 88 -6.20 10.88 -16.48
C SER A 88 -7.18 9.71 -16.49
N GLY A 89 -6.66 8.49 -16.37
CA GLY A 89 -7.44 7.25 -16.33
C GLY A 89 -7.89 6.72 -17.69
N ARG A 90 -7.48 7.33 -18.82
CA ARG A 90 -7.78 6.79 -20.15
C ARG A 90 -7.03 5.48 -20.42
N ASP A 91 -5.79 5.37 -19.94
CA ASP A 91 -5.05 4.11 -19.94
C ASP A 91 -5.45 3.28 -18.70
N ASP A 92 -6.40 2.37 -18.89
CA ASP A 92 -6.99 1.55 -17.81
C ASP A 92 -6.14 0.31 -17.45
N GLU A 93 -4.93 0.14 -17.98
CA GLU A 93 -4.12 -1.07 -17.70
C GLU A 93 -3.85 -1.26 -16.20
N TYR A 94 -3.42 -0.19 -15.52
CA TYR A 94 -3.16 -0.21 -14.08
C TYR A 94 -4.42 -0.55 -13.29
N ALA A 95 -5.51 0.19 -13.54
CA ALA A 95 -6.77 0.00 -12.83
C ALA A 95 -7.36 -1.40 -13.07
N ARG A 96 -7.22 -1.98 -14.27
CA ARG A 96 -7.63 -3.37 -14.55
C ARG A 96 -6.84 -4.38 -13.72
N LYS A 97 -5.53 -4.21 -13.57
CA LYS A 97 -4.71 -5.07 -12.69
C LYS A 97 -5.15 -4.93 -11.23
N VAL A 98 -5.41 -3.70 -10.75
CA VAL A 98 -5.89 -3.47 -9.38
C VAL A 98 -7.26 -4.13 -9.16
N ARG A 99 -8.22 -3.97 -10.07
CA ARG A 99 -9.54 -4.63 -9.97
C ARG A 99 -9.43 -6.15 -9.93
N SER A 100 -8.56 -6.73 -10.77
CA SER A 100 -8.27 -8.17 -10.76
C SER A 100 -7.69 -8.62 -9.41
N LEU A 101 -6.77 -7.83 -8.84
CA LEU A 101 -6.20 -8.10 -7.52
C LEU A 101 -7.26 -8.04 -6.42
N VAL A 102 -8.09 -6.99 -6.39
CA VAL A 102 -9.21 -6.84 -5.44
C VAL A 102 -10.14 -8.06 -5.51
N ALA A 103 -10.49 -8.52 -6.72
CA ALA A 103 -11.32 -9.70 -6.90
C ALA A 103 -10.68 -10.96 -6.31
N ASN A 104 -9.38 -11.15 -6.51
CA ASN A 104 -8.64 -12.28 -5.94
C ASN A 104 -8.60 -12.23 -4.41
N THR A 105 -8.49 -11.04 -3.81
CA THR A 105 -8.48 -10.91 -2.34
C THR A 105 -9.79 -11.33 -1.67
N GLN A 106 -10.90 -11.40 -2.40
CA GLN A 106 -12.17 -11.91 -1.84
C GLN A 106 -12.07 -13.38 -1.42
N ILE A 107 -11.23 -14.16 -2.11
CA ILE A 107 -10.99 -15.56 -1.78
C ILE A 107 -10.33 -15.65 -0.40
N ASP A 108 -9.31 -14.82 -0.16
CA ASP A 108 -8.61 -14.73 1.12
C ASP A 108 -9.54 -14.24 2.24
N ALA A 109 -10.41 -13.28 1.95
CA ALA A 109 -11.40 -12.78 2.92
C ALA A 109 -12.40 -13.87 3.33
N ALA A 110 -12.87 -14.67 2.35
CA ALA A 110 -13.77 -15.79 2.60
C ALA A 110 -13.10 -16.90 3.42
N GLN A 111 -11.83 -17.22 3.13
CA GLN A 111 -11.03 -18.17 3.90
C GLN A 111 -10.85 -17.74 5.35
N ASP A 112 -10.60 -16.45 5.57
CA ASP A 112 -10.43 -15.87 6.91
C ASP A 112 -11.77 -15.55 7.60
N GLN A 113 -12.90 -15.83 6.95
CA GLN A 113 -14.27 -15.54 7.44
C GLN A 113 -14.49 -14.06 7.79
N VAL A 114 -13.85 -13.15 7.05
CA VAL A 114 -13.95 -11.71 7.25
C VAL A 114 -14.97 -11.11 6.29
N ARG A 115 -15.89 -10.29 6.83
CA ARG A 115 -16.79 -9.46 6.02
C ARG A 115 -16.08 -8.15 5.67
N VAL A 116 -15.80 -7.95 4.38
CA VAL A 116 -15.18 -6.72 3.89
C VAL A 116 -16.22 -5.59 3.85
N PRO A 117 -15.90 -4.39 4.39
CA PRO A 117 -16.75 -3.21 4.28
C PRO A 117 -17.03 -2.84 2.81
N ARG A 118 -18.28 -2.48 2.51
CA ARG A 118 -18.69 -2.06 1.15
C ARG A 118 -19.23 -0.64 1.10
N THR A 119 -19.48 -0.02 2.23
CA THR A 119 -19.96 1.37 2.31
C THR A 119 -19.10 2.17 3.27
N THR A 120 -19.19 3.50 3.17
CA THR A 120 -18.46 4.42 4.05
C THR A 120 -18.87 4.25 5.51
N GLU A 121 -20.12 3.87 5.79
CA GLU A 121 -20.61 3.62 7.14
C GLU A 121 -20.08 2.32 7.75
N GLU A 122 -19.68 1.36 6.91
CA GLU A 122 -19.10 0.08 7.35
C GLU A 122 -17.57 0.15 7.56
N TYR A 123 -16.91 1.21 7.06
CA TYR A 123 -15.45 1.38 7.07
C TYR A 123 -14.96 2.12 8.33
#